data_AF-A0A3Q8W2Y8-F1
#
_entry.id   AF-A0A3Q8W2Y8-F1
#
_cell.length_a   1.000
_cell.length_b   1.000
_cell.length_c   1.000
_cell.angle_alpha   90.00
_cell.angle_beta   90.00
_cell.angle_gamma   90.00
#
_symmetry.space_group_name_H-M   'P 1'
#
loop_
_entity.id
_entity.type
_entity.pdbx_description
1 polymer ?
#
loop_
_entity_poly.entity_id
_entity_poly.type
_entity_poly.pdbx_seq_one_letter_code
_entity_poly.pdbx_strand_id
1 'polypeptide(L)'
;MNRKELHETSRLAYGRRMTSRPAHIAMFSIAAHGHVNPSLEVIRELVARGHRVTYAIPPLLADKVAATGAEPKLWNSTLPGPDADPEAWGSTLLDNVEPFLDDAIQALPQLAEAYEGDEPDLILHDIGSYTARVLGRRWNVPVISLSPCMVAWEGYEQEVGEPMWEEPLKTERGQAYYARFHAWLEENGITDHPDPFVGRPDRSLVLIPKALQPNADRVDEKAYTFVGACQGDRTAEGDWSRPEGAEKVVLVSLGSAFTKQPAFYRECVKAFGDLPGWHTVLQVGRHIDTAELGDVPDSVEVRTWVPQLAILQEADLFVTHAGAGGSQEGLATATPMIAVPQAADQFGNADMLQGLGVARTLPTEEATAEALRTAALALVDDPEVAGRLEEIRTRMAQEGGTRRAADLIEAELAAARG
;
A
#
# COMPACT_ATOMS: atom_id res chain seq x y z
N MET A 1 -44.81 52.25 3.10
CA MET A 1 -43.65 51.34 3.09
C MET A 1 -42.71 51.80 1.99
N ASN A 2 -41.57 52.38 2.36
CA ASN A 2 -40.77 53.23 1.47
C ASN A 2 -39.75 52.38 0.68
N ARG A 3 -39.50 52.73 -0.58
CA ARG A 3 -38.69 51.98 -1.58
C ARG A 3 -37.22 51.77 -1.17
N LYS A 4 -36.78 52.39 -0.06
CA LYS A 4 -35.44 52.22 0.54
C LYS A 4 -35.31 50.97 1.43
N GLU A 5 -36.38 50.54 2.11
CA GLU A 5 -36.32 49.37 3.01
C GLU A 5 -36.26 48.04 2.24
N LEU A 6 -36.76 48.01 1.00
CA LEU A 6 -36.64 46.85 0.10
C LEU A 6 -35.23 46.68 -0.50
N HIS A 7 -34.37 47.70 -0.46
CA HIS A 7 -33.00 47.60 -0.98
C HIS A 7 -31.96 47.21 0.09
N GLU A 8 -32.26 47.43 1.37
CA GLU A 8 -31.43 46.94 2.49
C GLU A 8 -31.73 45.48 2.85
N THR A 9 -32.98 45.03 2.70
CA THR A 9 -33.33 43.61 2.89
C THR A 9 -32.81 42.70 1.77
N SER A 10 -32.56 43.21 0.56
CA SER A 10 -31.93 42.43 -0.52
C SER A 10 -30.39 42.38 -0.44
N ARG A 11 -29.73 43.25 0.33
CA ARG A 11 -28.27 43.19 0.55
C ARG A 11 -27.86 42.29 1.72
N LEU A 12 -28.77 42.02 2.66
CA LEU A 12 -28.55 41.10 3.77
C LEU A 12 -28.71 39.61 3.40
N ALA A 13 -29.22 39.28 2.21
CA ALA A 13 -29.42 37.91 1.74
C ALA A 13 -28.33 37.38 0.77
N TYR A 14 -27.35 38.21 0.38
CA TYR A 14 -26.30 37.83 -0.59
C TYR A 14 -24.86 38.03 -0.07
N GLY A 15 -24.70 38.12 1.25
CA GLY A 15 -23.44 38.44 1.92
C GLY A 15 -22.98 37.34 2.90
N ARG A 16 -22.89 36.09 2.45
CA ARG A 16 -22.07 35.08 3.14
C ARG A 16 -21.49 34.10 2.13
N ARG A 17 -20.62 34.60 1.24
CA ARG A 17 -19.45 33.78 0.88
C ARG A 17 -18.67 33.65 2.18
N MET A 18 -18.96 32.61 2.96
CA MET A 18 -17.98 32.09 3.90
C MET A 18 -16.79 31.75 3.01
N THR A 19 -15.77 32.60 3.01
CA THR A 19 -14.43 32.17 2.61
C THR A 19 -14.01 31.19 3.70
N SER A 20 -14.52 29.96 3.64
CA SER A 20 -14.10 28.89 4.53
C SER A 20 -12.63 28.68 4.21
N ARG A 21 -11.76 28.92 5.19
CA ARG A 21 -10.37 28.47 5.14
C ARG A 21 -10.41 27.00 4.69
N PRO A 22 -9.61 26.61 3.67
CA PRO A 22 -9.46 25.20 3.33
C PRO A 22 -9.18 24.36 4.57
N ALA A 23 -9.81 23.19 4.68
CA ALA A 23 -9.52 22.29 5.80
C ALA A 23 -8.03 21.93 5.75
N HIS A 24 -7.40 21.90 6.92
CA HIS A 24 -6.04 21.42 7.09
C HIS A 24 -6.06 19.93 7.39
N ILE A 25 -5.57 19.13 6.44
CA ILE A 25 -5.38 17.70 6.60
C ILE A 25 -3.89 17.45 6.79
N ALA A 26 -3.51 16.82 7.89
CA ALA A 26 -2.11 16.43 8.14
C ALA A 26 -1.93 14.93 7.95
N MET A 27 -1.13 14.54 6.96
CA MET A 27 -0.72 13.16 6.74
C MET A 27 0.57 12.86 7.51
N PHE A 28 0.69 11.67 8.11
CA PHE A 28 1.88 11.21 8.80
C PHE A 28 2.32 9.84 8.27
N SER A 29 3.61 9.70 7.92
CA SER A 29 4.18 8.41 7.52
C SER A 29 5.68 8.36 7.80
N ILE A 30 6.26 7.20 7.59
CA ILE A 30 7.70 6.91 7.72
C ILE A 30 8.39 6.95 6.35
N ALA A 31 9.73 6.98 6.33
CA ALA A 31 10.51 6.98 5.10
C ALA A 31 10.66 5.59 4.46
N ALA A 32 9.55 4.90 4.19
CA ALA A 32 9.53 3.62 3.50
C ALA A 32 8.57 3.65 2.30
N HIS A 33 9.02 3.19 1.14
CA HIS A 33 8.23 3.26 -0.10
C HIS A 33 6.87 2.56 0.01
N GLY A 34 6.81 1.41 0.68
CA GLY A 34 5.56 0.65 0.90
C GLY A 34 4.54 1.38 1.80
N HIS A 35 4.98 2.35 2.60
CA HIS A 35 4.15 3.12 3.53
C HIS A 35 3.79 4.53 3.01
N VAL A 36 4.42 4.95 1.91
CA VAL A 36 4.17 6.24 1.26
C VAL A 36 3.43 6.05 -0.06
N ASN A 37 3.95 5.22 -0.96
CA ASN A 37 3.43 5.10 -2.32
C ASN A 37 1.91 4.78 -2.37
N PRO A 38 1.35 3.89 -1.53
CA PRO A 38 -0.07 3.53 -1.61
C PRO A 38 -1.04 4.68 -1.35
N SER A 39 -0.63 5.74 -0.64
CA SER A 39 -1.51 6.85 -0.26
C SER A 39 -1.28 8.14 -1.07
N LEU A 40 -0.20 8.23 -1.87
CA LEU A 40 0.19 9.46 -2.58
C LEU A 40 -0.94 10.04 -3.45
N GLU A 41 -1.74 9.19 -4.07
CA GLU A 41 -2.80 9.62 -4.98
C GLU A 41 -4.03 10.09 -4.22
N VAL A 42 -4.28 9.53 -3.03
CA VAL A 42 -5.28 10.08 -2.09
C VAL A 42 -4.86 11.49 -1.67
N ILE A 43 -3.58 11.69 -1.35
CA ILE A 43 -3.04 13.01 -1.00
C ILE A 43 -3.16 13.98 -2.19
N ARG A 44 -2.79 13.56 -3.40
CA ARG A 44 -2.94 14.36 -4.62
C ARG A 44 -4.39 14.77 -4.88
N GLU A 45 -5.33 13.84 -4.73
CA GLU A 45 -6.75 14.08 -4.89
C GLU A 45 -7.28 15.10 -3.84
N LEU A 46 -6.89 14.98 -2.58
CA LEU A 46 -7.27 15.93 -1.53
C LEU A 46 -6.74 17.35 -1.81
N VAL A 47 -5.50 17.46 -2.30
CA VAL A 47 -4.94 18.74 -2.77
C VAL A 47 -5.74 19.27 -3.97
N ALA A 48 -6.06 18.43 -4.95
CA ALA A 48 -6.85 18.81 -6.12
C ALA A 48 -8.27 19.28 -5.76
N ARG A 49 -8.86 18.73 -4.70
CA ARG A 49 -10.14 19.18 -4.12
C ARG A 49 -10.04 20.50 -3.34
N GLY A 50 -8.83 21.03 -3.18
CA GLY A 50 -8.57 22.34 -2.60
C GLY A 50 -8.34 22.34 -1.09
N HIS A 51 -8.12 21.18 -0.46
CA HIS A 51 -7.70 21.12 0.94
C HIS A 51 -6.25 21.58 1.09
N ARG A 52 -5.93 22.15 2.25
CA ARG A 52 -4.53 22.39 2.61
C ARG A 52 -3.98 21.11 3.21
N VAL A 53 -3.11 20.42 2.48
CA VAL A 53 -2.53 19.16 2.95
C VAL A 53 -1.07 19.38 3.35
N THR A 54 -0.75 19.08 4.60
CA THR A 54 0.64 18.93 5.06
C THR A 54 0.96 17.46 5.21
N TYR A 55 2.22 17.09 5.10
CA TYR A 55 2.65 15.70 5.19
C TYR A 55 3.93 15.61 6.02
N ALA A 56 3.81 15.08 7.24
CA ALA A 56 4.90 14.75 8.12
C ALA A 56 5.71 13.55 7.57
N ILE A 57 6.92 13.80 7.09
CA ILE A 57 7.77 12.79 6.44
C ILE A 57 9.26 13.09 6.68
N PRO A 58 10.13 12.06 6.79
CA PRO A 58 11.56 12.32 6.84
C PRO A 58 12.11 12.90 5.52
N PRO A 59 13.22 13.68 5.56
CA PRO A 59 13.74 14.41 4.41
C PRO A 59 13.97 13.57 3.14
N LEU A 60 14.29 12.28 3.29
CA LEU A 60 14.59 11.37 2.19
C LEU A 60 13.44 11.21 1.19
N LEU A 61 12.19 11.42 1.60
CA LEU A 61 11.01 11.32 0.72
C LEU A 61 10.26 12.64 0.55
N ALA A 62 10.86 13.77 0.96
CA ALA A 62 10.24 15.09 0.88
C ALA A 62 9.82 15.47 -0.54
N ASP A 63 10.70 15.29 -1.53
CA ASP A 63 10.42 15.65 -2.93
C ASP A 63 9.30 14.81 -3.53
N LYS A 64 9.26 13.52 -3.20
CA LYS A 64 8.20 12.59 -3.64
C LYS A 64 6.83 13.03 -3.11
N VAL A 65 6.78 13.45 -1.85
CA VAL A 65 5.56 13.96 -1.21
C VAL A 65 5.19 15.33 -1.79
N ALA A 66 6.14 16.24 -1.94
CA ALA A 66 5.91 17.56 -2.53
C ALA A 66 5.34 17.49 -3.95
N ALA A 67 5.70 16.46 -4.72
CA ALA A 67 5.16 16.21 -6.06
C ALA A 67 3.64 15.92 -6.08
N THR A 68 3.00 15.64 -4.94
CA THR A 68 1.54 15.55 -4.80
C THR A 68 0.86 16.92 -4.67
N GLY A 69 1.64 17.96 -4.34
CA GLY A 69 1.17 19.30 -3.97
C GLY A 69 0.98 19.50 -2.47
N ALA A 70 1.20 18.48 -1.63
CA ALA A 70 1.24 18.63 -0.17
C ALA A 70 2.51 19.35 0.30
N GLU A 71 2.42 20.07 1.42
CA GLU A 71 3.56 20.71 2.08
C GLU A 71 4.30 19.71 2.99
N PRO A 72 5.56 19.35 2.71
CA PRO A 72 6.31 18.46 3.60
C PRO A 72 6.62 19.13 4.95
N LYS A 73 6.27 18.46 6.05
CA LYS A 73 6.70 18.78 7.41
C LYS A 73 7.81 17.81 7.82
N LEU A 74 9.05 18.29 7.81
CA LEU A 74 10.21 17.42 7.97
C LEU A 74 10.47 17.07 9.44
N TRP A 75 10.87 15.82 9.69
CA TRP A 75 11.31 15.33 10.99
C TRP A 75 12.39 14.27 10.81
N ASN A 76 13.25 14.07 11.80
CA ASN A 76 14.32 13.08 11.70
C ASN A 76 13.84 11.72 12.22
N SER A 77 13.86 10.71 11.35
CA SER A 77 13.55 9.32 11.74
C SER A 77 14.83 8.55 12.07
N THR A 78 14.70 7.61 13.00
CA THR A 78 15.72 6.61 13.35
C THR A 78 15.49 5.26 12.66
N LEU A 79 14.40 5.11 11.91
CA LEU A 79 14.13 3.89 11.15
C LEU A 79 15.13 3.72 9.99
N PRO A 80 15.35 2.48 9.51
CA PRO A 80 16.08 2.25 8.27
C PRO A 80 15.49 3.06 7.11
N GLY A 81 16.36 3.60 6.25
CA GLY A 81 15.95 4.41 5.10
C GLY A 81 15.23 3.62 4.00
N PRO A 82 14.65 4.31 3.00
CA PRO A 82 13.83 3.69 1.96
C PRO A 82 14.60 2.77 1.01
N ASP A 83 15.93 2.98 0.90
CA ASP A 83 16.84 2.17 0.09
C ASP A 83 17.66 1.17 0.93
N ALA A 84 17.32 0.99 2.21
CA ALA A 84 18.00 0.04 3.07
C ALA A 84 17.75 -1.41 2.62
N ASP A 85 18.74 -2.28 2.84
CA ASP A 85 18.55 -3.72 2.67
C ASP A 85 17.49 -4.22 3.66
N PRO A 86 16.58 -5.12 3.25
CA PRO A 86 15.61 -5.76 4.14
C PRO A 86 16.19 -6.30 5.46
N GLU A 87 17.43 -6.79 5.46
CA GLU A 87 18.12 -7.26 6.68
C GLU A 87 18.24 -6.16 7.75
N ALA A 88 18.24 -4.88 7.37
CA ALA A 88 18.31 -3.75 8.29
C ALA A 88 17.05 -3.58 9.15
N TRP A 89 15.93 -4.20 8.77
CA TRP A 89 14.69 -4.19 9.55
C TRP A 89 14.61 -5.30 10.61
N GLY A 90 15.59 -6.19 10.64
CA GLY A 90 15.66 -7.28 11.61
C GLY A 90 15.05 -8.60 11.12
N SER A 91 15.20 -9.64 11.93
CA SER A 91 14.78 -11.01 11.60
C SER A 91 13.85 -11.64 12.63
N THR A 92 13.71 -11.04 13.81
CA THR A 92 12.78 -11.50 14.85
C THR A 92 11.65 -10.49 15.03
N LEU A 93 10.52 -10.92 15.61
CA LEU A 93 9.39 -10.02 15.87
C LEU A 93 9.81 -8.75 16.61
N LEU A 94 10.60 -8.89 17.69
CA LEU A 94 11.06 -7.76 18.48
C LEU A 94 11.99 -6.83 17.70
N ASP A 95 12.86 -7.37 16.84
CA ASP A 95 13.69 -6.53 15.95
C ASP A 95 12.84 -5.71 14.98
N ASN A 96 11.71 -6.26 14.54
CA ASN A 96 10.84 -5.62 13.57
C ASN A 96 9.95 -4.54 14.20
N VAL A 97 9.45 -4.74 15.43
CA VAL A 97 8.45 -3.84 16.05
C VAL A 97 9.03 -2.80 16.99
N GLU A 98 10.14 -3.11 17.67
CA GLU A 98 10.79 -2.20 18.63
C GLU A 98 11.26 -0.88 18.02
N PRO A 99 11.84 -0.85 16.79
CA PRO A 99 12.27 0.39 16.15
C PRO A 99 11.15 1.41 15.95
N PHE A 100 9.91 0.96 15.72
CA PHE A 100 8.76 1.86 15.55
C PHE A 100 8.40 2.59 16.85
N LEU A 101 8.51 1.91 18.00
CA LEU A 101 8.30 2.54 19.30
C LEU A 101 9.41 3.55 19.59
N ASP A 102 10.66 3.18 19.38
CA ASP A 102 11.80 4.05 19.64
C ASP A 102 11.77 5.30 18.75
N ASP A 103 11.43 5.11 17.47
CA ASP A 103 11.23 6.19 16.51
C ASP A 103 10.05 7.09 16.92
N ALA A 104 8.92 6.50 17.37
CA ALA A 104 7.78 7.28 17.81
C ALA A 104 8.08 8.15 19.05
N ILE A 105 8.83 7.62 20.03
CA ILE A 105 9.23 8.36 21.24
C ILE A 105 10.04 9.60 20.86
N GLN A 106 11.03 9.46 19.97
CA GLN A 106 11.90 10.57 19.56
C GLN A 106 11.24 11.52 18.53
N ALA A 107 10.34 11.01 17.69
CA ALA A 107 9.64 11.79 16.66
C ALA A 107 8.52 12.67 17.24
N LEU A 108 7.85 12.20 18.30
CA LEU A 108 6.71 12.91 18.90
C LEU A 108 6.99 14.38 19.25
N PRO A 109 8.08 14.75 19.96
CA PRO A 109 8.37 16.16 20.26
C PRO A 109 8.66 16.98 19.00
N GLN A 110 9.38 16.43 18.01
CA GLN A 110 9.66 17.13 16.74
C GLN A 110 8.37 17.44 15.98
N LEU A 111 7.47 16.46 15.91
CA LEU A 111 6.20 16.60 15.21
C LEU A 111 5.21 17.49 15.97
N ALA A 112 5.22 17.46 17.30
CA ALA A 112 4.42 18.38 18.10
C ALA A 112 4.85 19.84 17.87
N GLU A 113 6.16 20.11 17.86
CA GLU A 113 6.72 21.45 17.59
C GLU A 113 6.42 21.90 16.14
N ALA A 114 6.56 21.01 15.16
CA ALA A 114 6.33 21.33 13.75
C ALA A 114 4.89 21.75 13.41
N TYR A 115 3.92 21.41 14.27
CA TYR A 115 2.51 21.71 14.12
C TYR A 115 1.96 22.67 15.20
N GLU A 116 2.81 23.18 16.09
CA GLU A 116 2.39 24.09 17.16
C GLU A 116 1.77 25.38 16.58
N GLY A 117 0.51 25.65 16.91
CA GLY A 117 -0.24 26.81 16.40
C GLY A 117 -0.71 26.68 14.95
N ASP A 118 -0.51 25.52 14.33
CA ASP A 118 -1.07 25.13 13.03
C ASP A 118 -1.63 23.70 13.10
N GLU A 119 -2.35 23.39 14.18
CA GLU A 119 -2.97 22.08 14.38
C GLU A 119 -3.98 21.77 13.27
N PRO A 120 -4.02 20.53 12.76
CA PRO A 120 -4.89 20.15 11.66
C PRO A 120 -6.36 20.00 12.06
N ASP A 121 -7.25 20.10 11.08
CA ASP A 121 -8.67 19.74 11.24
C ASP A 121 -8.88 18.22 11.24
N LEU A 122 -7.97 17.46 10.62
CA LEU A 122 -7.99 15.99 10.54
C LEU A 122 -6.58 15.42 10.34
N ILE A 123 -6.31 14.29 10.99
CA ILE A 123 -5.08 13.52 10.80
C ILE A 123 -5.35 12.30 9.92
N LEU A 124 -4.54 12.15 8.88
CA LEU A 124 -4.33 10.89 8.17
C LEU A 124 -3.01 10.30 8.64
N HIS A 125 -2.92 8.98 8.75
CA HIS A 125 -1.63 8.37 9.02
C HIS A 125 -1.47 6.97 8.45
N ASP A 126 -0.25 6.65 8.03
CA ASP A 126 0.17 5.28 7.82
C ASP A 126 0.24 4.51 9.16
N ILE A 127 0.07 3.19 9.09
CA ILE A 127 0.06 2.30 10.27
C ILE A 127 1.36 2.36 11.08
N GLY A 128 2.51 2.67 10.47
CA GLY A 128 3.81 2.81 11.12
C GLY A 128 3.99 4.11 11.91
N SER A 129 3.06 5.09 11.79
CA SER A 129 3.14 6.34 12.56
C SER A 129 2.32 6.25 13.84
N TYR A 130 2.97 5.90 14.96
CA TYR A 130 2.31 5.90 16.27
C TYR A 130 2.07 7.33 16.79
N THR A 131 2.95 8.27 16.43
CA THR A 131 2.87 9.68 16.84
C THR A 131 1.59 10.35 16.39
N ALA A 132 1.09 10.02 15.19
CA ALA A 132 -0.16 10.57 14.67
C ALA A 132 -1.37 10.27 15.57
N ARG A 133 -1.44 9.06 16.13
CA ARG A 133 -2.51 8.67 17.07
C ARG A 133 -2.43 9.45 18.38
N VAL A 134 -1.22 9.65 18.89
CA VAL A 134 -0.98 10.47 20.11
C VAL A 134 -1.38 11.92 19.88
N LEU A 135 -0.92 12.51 18.77
CA LEU A 135 -1.20 13.90 18.43
C LEU A 135 -2.69 14.12 18.13
N GLY A 136 -3.36 13.16 17.49
CA GLY A 136 -4.81 13.22 17.27
C GLY A 136 -5.61 13.31 18.55
N ARG A 137 -5.23 12.56 19.60
CA ARG A 137 -5.83 12.68 20.93
C ARG A 137 -5.49 14.00 21.60
N ARG A 138 -4.23 14.43 21.52
CA ARG A 138 -3.75 15.69 22.11
C ARG A 138 -4.46 16.90 21.52
N TRP A 139 -4.68 16.92 20.21
CA TRP A 139 -5.35 18.01 19.50
C TRP A 139 -6.86 17.82 19.39
N ASN A 140 -7.39 16.68 19.83
CA ASN A 140 -8.81 16.33 19.80
C ASN A 140 -9.41 16.47 18.38
N VAL A 141 -8.75 15.86 17.40
CA VAL A 141 -9.16 15.87 15.98
C VAL A 141 -9.37 14.44 15.48
N PRO A 142 -10.23 14.23 14.46
CA PRO A 142 -10.40 12.91 13.85
C PRO A 142 -9.09 12.35 13.32
N VAL A 143 -8.91 11.04 13.48
CA VAL A 143 -7.74 10.30 13.02
C VAL A 143 -8.20 9.16 12.13
N ILE A 144 -7.70 9.11 10.89
CA ILE A 144 -7.96 8.02 9.95
C ILE A 144 -6.65 7.32 9.64
N SER A 145 -6.60 6.03 9.94
CA SER A 145 -5.50 5.16 9.51
C SER A 145 -5.63 4.84 8.02
N LEU A 146 -4.52 4.83 7.30
CA LEU A 146 -4.41 4.36 5.92
C LEU A 146 -3.56 3.09 5.95
N SER A 147 -4.19 1.93 5.77
CA SER A 147 -3.50 0.64 5.82
C SER A 147 -3.04 0.20 4.43
N PRO A 148 -1.73 0.12 4.14
CA PRO A 148 -1.22 -0.41 2.86
C PRO A 148 -1.22 -1.94 2.79
N CYS A 149 -1.63 -2.62 3.87
CA CYS A 149 -1.67 -4.08 3.97
C CYS A 149 -2.92 -4.56 4.72
N MET A 150 -2.99 -5.88 4.98
CA MET A 150 -4.10 -6.50 5.71
C MET A 150 -4.35 -5.86 7.09
N VAL A 151 -5.58 -5.95 7.57
CA VAL A 151 -6.00 -5.46 8.88
C VAL A 151 -6.47 -6.58 9.78
N ALA A 152 -6.50 -6.32 11.10
CA ALA A 152 -7.00 -7.26 12.08
C ALA A 152 -8.51 -7.52 11.90
N TRP A 153 -8.90 -8.79 11.92
CA TRP A 153 -10.29 -9.25 11.95
C TRP A 153 -10.74 -9.61 13.37
N GLU A 154 -12.03 -9.84 13.58
CA GLU A 154 -12.56 -10.36 14.85
C GLU A 154 -11.95 -11.75 15.15
N GLY A 155 -11.17 -11.83 16.23
CA GLY A 155 -10.39 -13.02 16.61
C GLY A 155 -8.91 -12.98 16.25
N TYR A 156 -8.43 -11.92 15.58
CA TYR A 156 -7.02 -11.79 15.18
C TYR A 156 -6.04 -11.89 16.36
N GLU A 157 -6.38 -11.28 17.50
CA GLU A 157 -5.54 -11.32 18.69
C GLU A 157 -5.32 -12.75 19.18
N GLN A 158 -6.34 -13.59 19.21
CA GLN A 158 -6.22 -14.99 19.66
C GLN A 158 -5.58 -15.88 18.58
N GLU A 159 -5.92 -15.66 17.31
CA GLU A 159 -5.49 -16.52 16.21
C GLU A 159 -4.06 -16.24 15.74
N VAL A 160 -3.62 -14.99 15.85
CA VAL A 160 -2.32 -14.53 15.32
C VAL A 160 -1.51 -13.82 16.40
N GLY A 161 -2.11 -12.84 17.10
CA GLY A 161 -1.40 -12.00 18.06
C GLY A 161 -0.75 -12.79 19.21
N GLU A 162 -1.54 -13.57 19.93
CA GLU A 162 -1.13 -14.36 21.09
C GLU A 162 -0.04 -15.40 20.72
N PRO A 163 -0.21 -16.24 19.68
CA PRO A 163 0.85 -17.15 19.25
C PRO A 163 2.14 -16.44 18.82
N MET A 164 2.02 -15.29 18.14
CA MET A 164 3.17 -14.51 17.66
C MET A 164 3.96 -13.90 18.81
N TRP A 165 3.28 -13.47 19.88
CA TRP A 165 3.88 -12.83 21.06
C TRP A 165 4.21 -13.78 22.21
N GLU A 166 3.77 -15.04 22.17
CA GLU A 166 3.91 -16.00 23.27
C GLU A 166 5.36 -16.12 23.78
N GLU A 167 6.31 -16.37 22.87
CA GLU A 167 7.73 -16.51 23.22
C GLU A 167 8.40 -15.16 23.51
N PRO A 168 8.24 -14.10 22.69
CA PRO A 168 8.80 -12.79 22.99
C PRO A 168 8.41 -12.25 24.37
N LEU A 169 7.16 -12.42 24.81
CA LEU A 169 6.67 -11.95 26.12
C LEU A 169 7.32 -12.66 27.32
N LYS A 170 7.88 -13.86 27.13
CA LYS A 170 8.62 -14.58 28.17
C LYS A 170 10.05 -14.06 28.34
N THR A 171 10.54 -13.23 27.41
CA THR A 171 11.91 -12.68 27.44
C THR A 171 11.97 -11.35 28.21
N GLU A 172 13.12 -11.05 28.82
CA GLU A 172 13.36 -9.74 29.45
C GLU A 172 13.21 -8.58 28.46
N ARG A 173 13.64 -8.76 27.21
CA ARG A 173 13.51 -7.75 26.13
C ARG A 173 12.05 -7.46 25.81
N GLY A 174 11.22 -8.50 25.65
CA GLY A 174 9.79 -8.32 25.37
C GLY A 174 9.03 -7.66 26.51
N GLN A 175 9.33 -8.03 27.76
CA GLN A 175 8.76 -7.38 28.94
C GLN A 175 9.17 -5.91 29.03
N ALA A 176 10.44 -5.59 28.77
CA ALA A 176 10.94 -4.23 28.75
C ALA A 176 10.31 -3.39 27.62
N TYR A 177 10.10 -3.99 26.43
CA TYR A 177 9.41 -3.35 25.31
C TYR A 177 7.99 -2.91 25.70
N TYR A 178 7.16 -3.83 26.22
CA TYR A 178 5.80 -3.48 26.64
C TYR A 178 5.78 -2.49 27.80
N ALA A 179 6.67 -2.64 28.79
CA ALA A 179 6.75 -1.67 29.89
C ALA A 179 7.11 -0.26 29.40
N ARG A 180 8.05 -0.14 28.45
CA ARG A 180 8.41 1.14 27.82
C ARG A 180 7.24 1.70 27.01
N PHE A 181 6.51 0.86 26.28
CA PHE A 181 5.36 1.30 25.50
C PHE A 181 4.24 1.81 26.41
N HIS A 182 3.89 1.06 27.46
CA HIS A 182 2.91 1.50 28.46
C HIS A 182 3.29 2.84 29.08
N ALA A 183 4.54 3.00 29.52
CA ALA A 183 5.02 4.26 30.10
C ALA A 183 4.88 5.42 29.11
N TRP A 184 5.25 5.23 27.84
CA TRP A 184 5.11 6.27 26.82
C TRP A 184 3.65 6.65 26.53
N LEU A 185 2.73 5.68 26.51
CA LEU A 185 1.30 5.96 26.37
C LEU A 185 0.75 6.72 27.59
N GLU A 186 1.10 6.29 28.80
CA GLU A 186 0.69 6.95 30.05
C GLU A 186 1.21 8.40 30.14
N GLU A 187 2.46 8.64 29.76
CA GLU A 187 3.06 9.99 29.65
C GLU A 187 2.27 10.91 28.71
N ASN A 188 1.56 10.33 27.74
CA ASN A 188 0.72 11.04 26.79
C ASN A 188 -0.78 11.00 27.13
N GLY A 189 -1.15 10.55 28.33
CA GLY A 189 -2.53 10.52 28.80
C GLY A 189 -3.38 9.44 28.13
N ILE A 190 -2.75 8.38 27.60
CA ILE A 190 -3.42 7.27 26.92
C ILE A 190 -3.40 6.04 27.82
N THR A 191 -4.59 5.50 28.10
CA THR A 191 -4.76 4.33 28.99
C THR A 191 -4.95 3.01 28.23
N ASP A 192 -4.89 3.03 26.91
CA ASP A 192 -5.08 1.84 26.09
C ASP A 192 -3.91 0.87 26.25
N HIS A 193 -4.18 -0.42 26.04
CA HIS A 193 -3.11 -1.38 25.86
C HIS A 193 -2.37 -1.10 24.53
N PRO A 194 -1.03 -1.29 24.46
CA PRO A 194 -0.25 -1.06 23.24
C PRO A 194 -0.77 -1.79 22.00
N ASP A 195 -1.19 -3.05 22.15
CA ASP A 195 -1.65 -3.86 21.01
C ASP A 195 -2.91 -3.30 20.33
N PRO A 196 -4.05 -3.02 21.01
CA PRO A 196 -5.18 -2.38 20.37
C PRO A 196 -4.87 -0.93 19.96
N PHE A 197 -4.00 -0.20 20.67
CA PHE A 197 -3.58 1.14 20.24
C PHE A 197 -2.94 1.11 18.84
N VAL A 198 -2.08 0.11 18.57
CA VAL A 198 -1.44 -0.06 17.25
C VAL A 198 -2.40 -0.73 16.25
N GLY A 199 -3.06 -1.81 16.66
CA GLY A 199 -3.76 -2.75 15.77
C GLY A 199 -5.25 -2.51 15.58
N ARG A 200 -5.89 -1.65 16.37
CA ARG A 200 -7.34 -1.37 16.32
C ARG A 200 -7.63 0.13 16.22
N PRO A 201 -7.38 0.75 15.05
CA PRO A 201 -7.78 2.14 14.82
C PRO A 201 -9.31 2.29 14.88
N ASP A 202 -9.78 3.44 15.38
CA ASP A 202 -11.22 3.79 15.39
C ASP A 202 -11.77 3.90 13.96
N ARG A 203 -10.94 4.36 13.02
CA ARG A 203 -11.27 4.48 11.60
C ARG A 203 -10.07 4.15 10.72
N SER A 204 -10.27 3.34 9.68
CA SER A 204 -9.24 2.94 8.74
C SER A 204 -9.75 2.78 7.31
N LEU A 205 -9.00 3.32 6.36
CA LEU A 205 -9.15 3.03 4.93
C LEU A 205 -8.08 2.01 4.53
N VAL A 206 -8.52 0.89 3.98
CA VAL A 206 -7.65 -0.23 3.62
C VAL A 206 -7.35 -0.15 2.13
N LEU A 207 -6.08 0.06 1.79
CA LEU A 207 -5.59 0.38 0.45
C LEU A 207 -5.19 -0.87 -0.36
N ILE A 208 -5.64 -2.03 0.09
CA ILE A 208 -5.60 -3.30 -0.64
C ILE A 208 -7.03 -3.72 -0.99
N PRO A 209 -7.22 -4.53 -2.05
CA PRO A 209 -8.53 -5.08 -2.33
C PRO A 209 -8.97 -6.05 -1.25
N LYS A 210 -10.27 -6.10 -0.96
CA LYS A 210 -10.84 -7.01 0.06
C LYS A 210 -10.59 -8.48 -0.27
N ALA A 211 -10.39 -8.80 -1.56
CA ALA A 211 -10.00 -10.13 -2.01
C ALA A 211 -8.65 -10.60 -1.42
N LEU A 212 -7.72 -9.68 -1.14
CA LEU A 212 -6.41 -9.99 -0.56
C LEU A 212 -6.39 -9.93 0.98
N GLN A 213 -7.54 -9.69 1.62
CA GLN A 213 -7.66 -9.70 3.08
C GLN A 213 -7.93 -11.13 3.59
N PRO A 214 -7.08 -11.69 4.47
CA PRO A 214 -7.40 -12.92 5.18
C PRO A 214 -8.61 -12.71 6.11
N ASN A 215 -9.51 -13.70 6.17
CA ASN A 215 -10.72 -13.64 7.03
C ASN A 215 -11.54 -12.35 6.81
N ALA A 216 -11.66 -11.89 5.56
CA ALA A 216 -12.30 -10.63 5.20
C ALA A 216 -13.78 -10.51 5.64
N ASP A 217 -14.44 -11.63 5.88
CA ASP A 217 -15.80 -11.74 6.41
C ASP A 217 -15.91 -11.36 7.90
N ARG A 218 -14.79 -11.38 8.63
CA ARG A 218 -14.70 -11.03 10.06
C ARG A 218 -14.08 -9.67 10.33
N VAL A 219 -13.81 -8.86 9.29
CA VAL A 219 -13.31 -7.49 9.48
C VAL A 219 -14.47 -6.56 9.87
N ASP A 220 -14.28 -5.73 10.89
CA ASP A 220 -15.30 -4.77 11.32
C ASP A 220 -15.49 -3.64 10.29
N GLU A 221 -16.52 -3.75 9.45
CA GLU A 221 -16.80 -2.78 8.39
C GLU A 221 -17.22 -1.39 8.90
N LYS A 222 -17.43 -1.21 10.22
CA LYS A 222 -17.63 0.12 10.81
C LYS A 222 -16.31 0.87 10.94
N ALA A 223 -15.27 0.18 11.41
CA ALA A 223 -13.94 0.75 11.55
C ALA A 223 -13.21 0.79 10.21
N TYR A 224 -13.31 -0.29 9.42
CA TYR A 224 -12.52 -0.50 8.21
C TYR A 224 -13.35 -0.34 6.93
N THR A 225 -12.80 0.38 5.95
CA THR A 225 -13.38 0.40 4.60
C THR A 225 -12.31 0.07 3.58
N PHE A 226 -12.51 -1.05 2.86
CA PHE A 226 -11.66 -1.42 1.72
C PHE A 226 -11.96 -0.50 0.55
N VAL A 227 -10.95 0.26 0.14
CA VAL A 227 -11.00 1.13 -1.05
C VAL A 227 -10.18 0.56 -2.21
N GLY A 228 -9.45 -0.53 -1.98
CA GLY A 228 -8.59 -1.11 -2.99
C GLY A 228 -7.37 -0.24 -3.27
N ALA A 229 -6.67 -0.57 -4.35
CA ALA A 229 -5.49 0.14 -4.79
C ALA A 229 -5.80 1.62 -5.08
N CYS A 230 -5.14 2.54 -4.37
CA CYS A 230 -5.19 3.97 -4.70
C CYS A 230 -4.05 4.33 -5.66
N GLN A 231 -4.12 3.73 -6.86
CA GLN A 231 -3.16 3.99 -7.93
C GLN A 231 -3.52 5.24 -8.72
N GLY A 232 -2.49 5.91 -9.24
CA GLY A 232 -2.61 7.18 -9.94
C GLY A 232 -2.64 7.00 -11.44
N ASP A 233 -2.70 8.13 -12.14
CA ASP A 233 -2.41 8.15 -13.58
C ASP A 233 -0.92 7.82 -13.78
N ARG A 234 -0.66 6.67 -14.43
CA ARG A 234 0.69 6.18 -14.76
C ARG A 234 1.03 6.37 -16.23
N THR A 235 0.32 7.21 -16.98
CA THR A 235 0.68 7.55 -18.38
C THR A 235 2.12 8.03 -18.53
N ALA A 236 2.69 8.66 -17.49
CA ALA A 236 4.09 9.07 -17.47
C ALA A 236 5.11 7.92 -17.45
N GLU A 237 4.68 6.70 -17.10
CA GLU A 237 5.50 5.48 -17.12
C GLU A 237 5.75 4.97 -18.56
N GLY A 238 5.02 5.52 -19.53
CA GLY A 238 5.09 5.15 -20.94
C GLY A 238 4.07 4.08 -21.31
N ASP A 239 3.93 3.89 -22.61
CA ASP A 239 3.04 2.89 -23.19
C ASP A 239 3.81 1.61 -23.55
N TRP A 240 3.06 0.52 -23.65
CA TRP A 240 3.51 -0.71 -24.28
C TRP A 240 2.42 -1.16 -25.26
N SER A 241 2.81 -1.86 -26.32
CA SER A 241 1.85 -2.36 -27.30
C SER A 241 2.19 -3.79 -27.65
N ARG A 242 1.20 -4.66 -27.57
CA ARG A 242 1.32 -6.07 -27.93
C ARG A 242 1.77 -6.25 -29.37
N PRO A 243 2.83 -7.05 -29.63
CA PRO A 243 3.24 -7.38 -30.99
C PRO A 243 2.10 -8.05 -31.78
N GLU A 244 1.92 -7.67 -33.06
CA GLU A 244 0.80 -8.16 -33.91
C GLU A 244 0.74 -9.70 -34.07
N GLY A 245 1.83 -10.42 -33.82
CA GLY A 245 1.92 -11.88 -33.88
C GLY A 245 1.80 -12.61 -32.54
N ALA A 246 1.61 -11.89 -31.43
CA ALA A 246 1.54 -12.51 -30.10
C ALA A 246 0.12 -13.02 -29.81
N GLU A 247 -0.07 -14.34 -29.78
CA GLU A 247 -1.30 -15.01 -29.36
C GLU A 247 -1.46 -15.02 -27.83
N LYS A 248 -0.35 -15.06 -27.10
CA LYS A 248 -0.29 -14.94 -25.64
C LYS A 248 0.85 -14.03 -25.22
N VAL A 249 0.60 -13.16 -24.24
CA VAL A 249 1.63 -12.30 -23.64
C VAL A 249 1.84 -12.69 -22.19
N VAL A 250 3.10 -12.95 -21.81
CA VAL A 250 3.49 -13.15 -20.41
C VAL A 250 4.38 -12.00 -19.95
N LEU A 251 3.99 -11.35 -18.86
CA LEU A 251 4.88 -10.46 -18.12
C LEU A 251 5.59 -11.27 -17.03
N VAL A 252 6.90 -11.11 -16.92
CA VAL A 252 7.69 -11.58 -15.78
C VAL A 252 8.27 -10.36 -15.06
N SER A 253 7.85 -10.14 -13.81
CA SER A 253 8.34 -9.04 -12.98
C SER A 253 8.39 -9.43 -11.51
N LEU A 254 9.59 -9.37 -10.91
CA LEU A 254 9.81 -9.61 -9.48
C LEU A 254 9.80 -8.31 -8.66
N GLY A 255 9.21 -7.24 -9.20
CA GLY A 255 9.11 -5.94 -8.53
C GLY A 255 10.41 -5.12 -8.59
N SER A 256 10.70 -4.37 -7.52
CA SER A 256 11.78 -3.38 -7.50
C SER A 256 12.92 -3.68 -6.52
N ALA A 257 12.74 -4.61 -5.57
CA ALA A 257 13.70 -4.89 -4.50
C ALA A 257 14.44 -6.22 -4.69
N PHE A 258 13.70 -7.33 -4.68
CA PHE A 258 14.26 -8.69 -4.70
C PHE A 258 14.48 -9.24 -6.12
N THR A 259 15.14 -8.47 -6.99
CA THR A 259 15.22 -8.78 -8.43
C THR A 259 16.50 -9.49 -8.86
N LYS A 260 17.47 -9.75 -7.98
CA LYS A 260 18.77 -10.34 -8.35
C LYS A 260 18.70 -11.87 -8.48
N GLN A 261 17.90 -12.35 -9.43
CA GLN A 261 17.61 -13.78 -9.64
C GLN A 261 17.96 -14.27 -11.05
N PRO A 262 19.25 -14.29 -11.45
CA PRO A 262 19.66 -14.61 -12.82
C PRO A 262 19.31 -16.05 -13.23
N ALA A 263 19.36 -17.00 -12.29
CA ALA A 263 18.99 -18.39 -12.56
C ALA A 263 17.50 -18.53 -12.91
N PHE A 264 16.63 -17.88 -12.12
CA PHE A 264 15.20 -17.85 -12.37
C PHE A 264 14.86 -17.21 -13.72
N TYR A 265 15.46 -16.07 -14.05
CA TYR A 265 15.20 -15.43 -15.35
C TYR A 265 15.61 -16.31 -16.53
N ARG A 266 16.72 -17.07 -16.42
CA ARG A 266 17.08 -18.07 -17.43
C ARG A 266 16.04 -19.19 -17.54
N GLU A 267 15.46 -19.63 -16.43
CA GLU A 267 14.35 -20.59 -16.46
C GLU A 267 13.11 -19.99 -17.14
N CYS A 268 12.79 -18.71 -16.93
CA CYS A 268 11.71 -18.02 -17.66
C CYS A 268 11.98 -17.95 -19.17
N VAL A 269 13.20 -17.59 -19.59
CA VAL A 269 13.60 -17.57 -21.01
C VAL A 269 13.42 -18.96 -21.63
N LYS A 270 13.87 -20.03 -20.97
CA LYS A 270 13.65 -21.42 -21.43
C LYS A 270 12.17 -21.81 -21.43
N ALA A 271 11.40 -21.35 -20.45
CA ALA A 271 9.99 -21.70 -20.31
C ALA A 271 9.18 -21.15 -21.48
N PHE A 272 9.43 -19.91 -21.89
CA PHE A 272 8.54 -19.17 -22.79
C PHE A 272 9.17 -18.78 -24.14
N GLY A 273 10.49 -18.71 -24.26
CA GLY A 273 11.16 -18.17 -25.43
C GLY A 273 10.88 -18.93 -26.73
N ASP A 274 10.85 -20.27 -26.68
CA ASP A 274 10.53 -21.08 -27.86
C ASP A 274 9.07 -21.57 -27.88
N LEU A 275 8.19 -20.98 -27.06
CA LEU A 275 6.80 -21.39 -26.99
C LEU A 275 6.00 -20.72 -28.13
N PRO A 276 5.44 -21.48 -29.10
CA PRO A 276 4.81 -20.88 -30.27
C PRO A 276 3.61 -20.00 -29.89
N GLY A 277 3.54 -18.80 -30.48
CA GLY A 277 2.47 -17.83 -30.22
C GLY A 277 2.65 -16.99 -28.96
N TRP A 278 3.66 -17.27 -28.12
CA TRP A 278 3.91 -16.51 -26.90
C TRP A 278 4.92 -15.38 -27.12
N HIS A 279 4.69 -14.26 -26.45
CA HIS A 279 5.63 -13.15 -26.31
C HIS A 279 5.89 -12.89 -24.83
N THR A 280 7.16 -12.80 -24.45
CA THR A 280 7.57 -12.60 -23.06
C THR A 280 8.15 -11.22 -22.87
N VAL A 281 7.60 -10.45 -21.94
CA VAL A 281 8.27 -9.26 -21.40
C VAL A 281 8.95 -9.66 -20.10
N LEU A 282 10.28 -9.61 -20.06
CA LEU A 282 11.09 -10.00 -18.91
C LEU A 282 11.72 -8.78 -18.27
N GLN A 283 11.18 -8.36 -17.12
CA GLN A 283 11.77 -7.32 -16.29
C GLN A 283 12.81 -7.95 -15.33
N VAL A 284 14.07 -7.51 -15.42
CA VAL A 284 15.19 -8.09 -14.65
C VAL A 284 15.75 -7.18 -13.54
N GLY A 285 15.21 -5.96 -13.42
CA GLY A 285 15.69 -4.95 -12.49
C GLY A 285 17.05 -4.36 -12.86
N ARG A 286 17.65 -3.60 -11.94
CA ARG A 286 18.91 -2.85 -12.16
C ARG A 286 20.19 -3.62 -11.82
N HIS A 287 20.06 -4.85 -11.31
CA HIS A 287 21.15 -5.59 -10.68
C HIS A 287 21.66 -6.78 -11.50
N ILE A 288 21.11 -6.99 -12.69
CA ILE A 288 21.44 -8.09 -13.61
C ILE A 288 21.93 -7.50 -14.93
N ASP A 289 23.07 -7.98 -15.42
CA ASP A 289 23.46 -7.73 -16.80
C ASP A 289 22.69 -8.69 -17.71
N THR A 290 22.04 -8.14 -18.75
CA THR A 290 21.34 -8.93 -19.77
C THR A 290 22.21 -10.04 -20.39
N ALA A 291 23.54 -9.86 -20.44
CA ALA A 291 24.46 -10.89 -20.90
C ALA A 291 24.45 -12.16 -20.02
N GLU A 292 24.05 -12.06 -18.74
CA GLU A 292 23.93 -13.21 -17.82
C GLU A 292 22.77 -14.14 -18.17
N LEU A 293 21.86 -13.71 -19.04
CA LEU A 293 20.73 -14.51 -19.51
C LEU A 293 21.10 -15.50 -20.62
N GLY A 294 22.25 -15.28 -21.29
CA GLY A 294 22.67 -16.07 -22.44
C GLY A 294 21.93 -15.67 -23.72
N ASP A 295 21.73 -16.65 -24.62
CA ASP A 295 20.99 -16.43 -25.87
C ASP A 295 19.49 -16.25 -25.57
N VAL A 296 18.96 -15.07 -25.90
CA VAL A 296 17.56 -14.71 -25.69
C VAL A 296 16.83 -14.75 -27.03
N PRO A 297 15.75 -15.55 -27.18
CA PRO A 297 14.98 -15.61 -28.43
C PRO A 297 14.28 -14.29 -28.77
N ASP A 298 13.98 -14.06 -30.06
CA ASP A 298 13.32 -12.83 -30.56
C ASP A 298 11.91 -12.60 -29.95
N SER A 299 11.29 -13.65 -29.43
CA SER A 299 10.00 -13.61 -28.73
C SER A 299 10.09 -13.06 -27.29
N VAL A 300 11.30 -12.81 -26.79
CA VAL A 300 11.55 -12.35 -25.42
C VAL A 300 12.14 -10.94 -25.45
N GLU A 301 11.39 -10.00 -24.90
CA GLU A 301 11.82 -8.63 -24.68
C GLU A 301 12.38 -8.49 -23.25
N VAL A 302 13.68 -8.22 -23.12
CA VAL A 302 14.32 -8.03 -21.80
C VAL A 302 14.48 -6.54 -21.50
N ARG A 303 13.98 -6.10 -20.35
CA ARG A 303 14.16 -4.71 -19.87
C ARG A 303 14.55 -4.66 -18.39
N THR A 304 15.27 -3.62 -18.01
CA THR A 304 15.57 -3.35 -16.59
C THR A 304 14.36 -2.75 -15.85
N TRP A 305 13.46 -2.11 -16.60
CA TRP A 305 12.22 -1.51 -16.09
C TRP A 305 11.16 -1.47 -17.19
N VAL A 306 9.88 -1.61 -16.81
CA VAL A 306 8.73 -1.68 -17.73
C VAL A 306 7.52 -0.90 -17.20
N PRO A 307 6.65 -0.37 -18.08
CA PRO A 307 5.35 0.17 -17.68
C PRO A 307 4.39 -0.97 -17.32
N GLN A 308 4.59 -1.58 -16.14
CA GLN A 308 3.95 -2.84 -15.72
C GLN A 308 2.44 -2.84 -15.91
N LEU A 309 1.74 -1.76 -15.54
CA LEU A 309 0.29 -1.67 -15.66
C LEU A 309 -0.18 -1.68 -17.12
N ALA A 310 0.50 -0.96 -18.01
CA ALA A 310 0.15 -0.94 -19.44
C ALA A 310 0.33 -2.34 -20.07
N ILE A 311 1.37 -3.06 -19.65
CA ILE A 311 1.60 -4.44 -20.10
C ILE A 311 0.52 -5.38 -19.56
N LEU A 312 0.20 -5.29 -18.26
CA LEU A 312 -0.81 -6.16 -17.63
C LEU A 312 -2.20 -5.98 -18.25
N GLN A 313 -2.54 -4.80 -18.75
CA GLN A 313 -3.80 -4.55 -19.48
C GLN A 313 -3.90 -5.34 -20.80
N GLU A 314 -2.77 -5.77 -21.37
CA GLU A 314 -2.68 -6.53 -22.62
C GLU A 314 -2.10 -7.95 -22.43
N ALA A 315 -1.76 -8.32 -21.19
CA ALA A 315 -1.12 -9.59 -20.84
C ALA A 315 -2.14 -10.71 -20.57
N ASP A 316 -1.77 -11.93 -20.95
CA ASP A 316 -2.52 -13.15 -20.68
C ASP A 316 -2.04 -13.87 -19.41
N LEU A 317 -0.81 -13.61 -18.96
CA LEU A 317 -0.22 -14.24 -17.77
C LEU A 317 0.75 -13.28 -17.08
N PHE A 318 0.80 -13.34 -15.75
CA PHE A 318 1.76 -12.60 -14.95
C PHE A 318 2.57 -13.51 -14.02
N VAL A 319 3.87 -13.64 -14.28
CA VAL A 319 4.81 -14.25 -13.34
C VAL A 319 5.32 -13.16 -12.40
N THR A 320 4.97 -13.28 -11.13
CA THR A 320 5.12 -12.21 -10.14
C THR A 320 5.76 -12.71 -8.85
N HIS A 321 6.51 -11.85 -8.17
CA HIS A 321 6.93 -12.08 -6.78
C HIS A 321 5.77 -11.97 -5.76
N ALA A 322 4.54 -11.64 -6.19
CA ALA A 322 3.36 -11.48 -5.33
C ALA A 322 3.47 -10.38 -4.25
N GLY A 323 4.28 -9.34 -4.45
CA GLY A 323 4.19 -8.14 -3.60
C GLY A 323 2.85 -7.43 -3.76
N ALA A 324 2.38 -6.73 -2.73
CA ALA A 324 1.05 -6.12 -2.68
C ALA A 324 0.66 -5.34 -3.96
N GLY A 325 1.59 -4.51 -4.47
CA GLY A 325 1.39 -3.74 -5.71
C GLY A 325 1.24 -4.60 -6.98
N GLY A 326 2.02 -5.66 -7.13
CA GLY A 326 1.89 -6.57 -8.27
C GLY A 326 0.63 -7.43 -8.17
N SER A 327 0.33 -7.93 -6.97
CA SER A 327 -0.86 -8.76 -6.72
C SER A 327 -2.14 -8.00 -7.04
N GLN A 328 -2.28 -6.76 -6.55
CA GLN A 328 -3.46 -5.95 -6.86
C GLN A 328 -3.56 -5.58 -8.35
N GLU A 329 -2.45 -5.32 -9.03
CA GLU A 329 -2.45 -4.97 -10.46
C GLU A 329 -2.89 -6.17 -11.30
N GLY A 330 -2.35 -7.37 -11.03
CA GLY A 330 -2.78 -8.60 -11.71
C GLY A 330 -4.26 -8.90 -11.51
N LEU A 331 -4.80 -8.71 -10.29
CA LEU A 331 -6.23 -8.85 -10.03
C LEU A 331 -7.06 -7.77 -10.75
N ALA A 332 -6.60 -6.52 -10.77
CA ALA A 332 -7.29 -5.40 -11.41
C ALA A 332 -7.34 -5.54 -12.95
N THR A 333 -6.35 -6.18 -13.57
CA THR A 333 -6.32 -6.46 -15.01
C THR A 333 -6.94 -7.81 -15.37
N ALA A 334 -7.44 -8.57 -14.37
CA ALA A 334 -7.93 -9.93 -14.55
C ALA A 334 -6.89 -10.86 -15.21
N THR A 335 -5.62 -10.70 -14.84
CA THR A 335 -4.51 -11.50 -15.37
C THR A 335 -4.18 -12.64 -14.40
N PRO A 336 -4.21 -13.91 -14.83
CA PRO A 336 -3.81 -15.03 -13.98
C PRO A 336 -2.33 -14.96 -13.61
N MET A 337 -1.98 -15.50 -12.45
CA MET A 337 -0.65 -15.31 -11.87
C MET A 337 0.09 -16.61 -11.58
N ILE A 338 1.41 -16.62 -11.85
CA ILE A 338 2.33 -17.55 -11.22
C ILE A 338 3.06 -16.76 -10.13
N ALA A 339 2.78 -17.07 -8.87
CA ALA A 339 3.38 -16.41 -7.73
C ALA A 339 4.70 -17.12 -7.34
N VAL A 340 5.80 -16.39 -7.42
CA VAL A 340 7.16 -16.84 -7.07
C VAL A 340 7.69 -15.95 -5.94
N PRO A 341 7.15 -16.07 -4.70
CA PRO A 341 7.49 -15.19 -3.59
C PRO A 341 8.96 -15.32 -3.20
N GLN A 342 9.56 -14.20 -2.81
CA GLN A 342 10.97 -14.07 -2.44
C GLN A 342 11.15 -13.86 -0.93
N ALA A 343 10.34 -12.99 -0.33
CA ALA A 343 10.52 -12.57 1.07
C ALA A 343 9.27 -11.91 1.67
N ALA A 344 9.29 -11.71 2.98
CA ALA A 344 8.34 -10.88 3.72
C ALA A 344 6.86 -11.28 3.51
N ASP A 345 5.99 -10.31 3.21
CA ASP A 345 4.55 -10.47 3.04
C ASP A 345 4.15 -11.24 1.76
N GLN A 346 5.10 -11.46 0.84
CA GLN A 346 4.85 -12.07 -0.46
C GLN A 346 4.31 -13.50 -0.35
N PHE A 347 4.75 -14.27 0.64
CA PHE A 347 4.25 -15.64 0.86
C PHE A 347 2.77 -15.64 1.22
N GLY A 348 2.35 -14.75 2.15
CA GLY A 348 0.94 -14.60 2.51
C GLY A 348 0.10 -14.12 1.33
N ASN A 349 0.61 -13.17 0.55
CA ASN A 349 -0.07 -12.73 -0.68
C ASN A 349 -0.21 -13.86 -1.71
N ALA A 350 0.84 -14.67 -1.90
CA ALA A 350 0.83 -15.81 -2.80
C ALA A 350 -0.20 -16.87 -2.36
N ASP A 351 -0.28 -17.16 -1.07
CA ASP A 351 -1.27 -18.06 -0.50
C ASP A 351 -2.69 -17.54 -0.68
N MET A 352 -2.91 -16.23 -0.49
CA MET A 352 -4.20 -15.59 -0.77
C MET A 352 -4.59 -15.72 -2.25
N LEU A 353 -3.67 -15.40 -3.18
CA LEU A 353 -3.91 -15.52 -4.61
C LEU A 353 -4.21 -16.97 -5.04
N GLN A 354 -3.45 -17.93 -4.50
CA GLN A 354 -3.70 -19.35 -4.75
C GLN A 354 -5.03 -19.82 -4.13
N GLY A 355 -5.36 -19.37 -2.93
CA GLY A 355 -6.61 -19.67 -2.23
C GLY A 355 -7.84 -19.09 -2.93
N LEU A 356 -7.70 -17.95 -3.61
CA LEU A 356 -8.70 -17.40 -4.52
C LEU A 356 -8.84 -18.22 -5.81
N GLY A 357 -7.93 -19.15 -6.08
CA GLY A 357 -7.94 -19.99 -7.27
C GLY A 357 -7.68 -19.22 -8.56
N VAL A 358 -6.87 -18.15 -8.50
CA VAL A 358 -6.46 -17.31 -9.64
C VAL A 358 -4.95 -17.30 -9.89
N ALA A 359 -4.20 -18.02 -9.04
CA ALA A 359 -2.77 -18.15 -9.16
C ALA A 359 -2.27 -19.54 -8.79
N ARG A 360 -1.05 -19.85 -9.25
CA ARG A 360 -0.25 -20.99 -8.79
C ARG A 360 0.98 -20.48 -8.07
N THR A 361 1.22 -20.92 -6.84
CA THR A 361 2.45 -20.61 -6.12
C THR A 361 3.53 -21.63 -6.46
N LEU A 362 4.72 -21.14 -6.80
CA LEU A 362 5.92 -21.94 -7.01
C LEU A 362 7.06 -21.35 -6.17
N PRO A 363 7.69 -22.13 -5.28
CA PRO A 363 8.96 -21.73 -4.67
C PRO A 363 10.02 -21.45 -5.75
N THR A 364 10.93 -20.52 -5.49
CA THR A 364 11.93 -20.08 -6.50
C THR A 364 12.79 -21.24 -7.00
N GLU A 365 13.16 -22.14 -6.10
CA GLU A 365 13.92 -23.36 -6.37
C GLU A 365 13.15 -24.41 -7.18
N GLU A 366 11.82 -24.37 -7.16
CA GLU A 366 10.94 -25.26 -7.92
C GLU A 366 10.45 -24.64 -9.23
N ALA A 367 10.65 -23.33 -9.43
CA ALA A 367 10.26 -22.56 -10.61
C ALA A 367 11.15 -22.84 -11.84
N THR A 368 11.29 -24.12 -12.18
CA THR A 368 11.96 -24.63 -13.38
C THR A 368 11.18 -24.26 -14.64
N ALA A 369 11.84 -24.28 -15.80
CA ALA A 369 11.20 -24.01 -17.09
C ALA A 369 9.97 -24.89 -17.36
N GLU A 370 10.04 -26.17 -16.98
CA GLU A 370 8.93 -27.12 -17.13
C GLU A 370 7.76 -26.78 -16.20
N ALA A 371 8.04 -26.48 -14.93
CA ALA A 371 7.03 -26.10 -13.95
C ALA A 371 6.33 -24.79 -14.34
N LEU A 372 7.09 -23.77 -14.75
CA LEU A 372 6.59 -22.49 -15.23
C LEU A 372 5.69 -22.66 -16.45
N ARG A 373 6.13 -23.41 -17.47
CA ARG A 373 5.34 -23.66 -18.68
C ARG A 373 4.07 -24.44 -18.38
N THR A 374 4.15 -25.45 -17.52
CA THR A 374 2.98 -26.27 -17.13
C THR A 374 1.94 -25.42 -16.40
N ALA A 375 2.37 -24.62 -15.43
CA ALA A 375 1.48 -23.71 -14.71
C ALA A 375 0.88 -22.65 -15.63
N ALA A 376 1.68 -22.08 -16.54
CA ALA A 376 1.22 -21.08 -17.51
C ALA A 376 0.09 -21.62 -18.39
N LEU A 377 0.31 -22.76 -19.05
CA LEU A 377 -0.68 -23.38 -19.93
C LEU A 377 -1.95 -23.80 -19.17
N ALA A 378 -1.81 -24.28 -17.93
CA ALA A 378 -2.96 -24.62 -17.11
C ALA A 378 -3.80 -23.39 -16.75
N LEU A 379 -3.17 -22.25 -16.42
CA LEU A 379 -3.87 -21.05 -15.97
C LEU A 379 -4.56 -20.28 -17.10
N VAL A 380 -3.89 -20.11 -18.25
CA VAL A 380 -4.41 -19.23 -19.32
C VAL A 380 -5.60 -19.82 -20.08
N ASP A 381 -5.78 -21.14 -20.02
CA ASP A 381 -6.87 -21.85 -20.70
C ASP A 381 -7.97 -22.33 -19.73
N ASP A 382 -7.86 -22.02 -18.43
CA ASP A 382 -8.85 -22.41 -17.42
C ASP A 382 -10.01 -21.38 -17.35
N PRO A 383 -11.23 -21.77 -17.77
CA PRO A 383 -12.37 -20.86 -17.75
C PRO A 383 -12.85 -20.50 -16.33
N GLU A 384 -12.58 -21.34 -15.32
CA GLU A 384 -12.91 -21.01 -13.93
C GLU A 384 -11.98 -19.94 -13.39
N VAL A 385 -10.68 -20.00 -13.72
CA VAL A 385 -9.70 -18.97 -13.38
C VAL A 385 -10.11 -17.63 -13.98
N ALA A 386 -10.46 -17.61 -15.27
CA ALA A 386 -10.94 -16.41 -15.95
C ALA A 386 -12.22 -15.85 -15.30
N GLY A 387 -13.18 -16.73 -14.96
CA GLY A 387 -14.42 -16.34 -14.27
C GLY A 387 -14.16 -15.69 -12.91
N ARG A 388 -13.30 -16.30 -12.07
CA ARG A 388 -12.94 -15.76 -10.75
C ARG A 388 -12.21 -14.42 -10.85
N LEU A 389 -11.29 -14.28 -11.80
CA LEU A 389 -10.58 -13.02 -12.05
C LEU A 389 -11.54 -11.90 -12.46
N GLU A 390 -12.52 -12.19 -13.32
CA GLU A 390 -13.52 -11.19 -13.74
C GLU A 390 -14.42 -10.75 -12.57
N GLU A 391 -14.83 -11.69 -11.72
CA GLU A 391 -15.59 -11.40 -10.50
C GLU A 391 -14.79 -10.54 -9.52
N ILE A 392 -13.50 -10.83 -9.34
CA ILE A 392 -12.61 -10.04 -8.48
C ILE A 392 -12.42 -8.65 -9.08
N ARG A 393 -12.10 -8.54 -10.37
CA ARG A 393 -11.93 -7.25 -11.07
C ARG A 393 -13.17 -6.37 -10.92
N THR A 394 -14.36 -6.95 -11.11
CA THR A 394 -15.63 -6.23 -10.95
C THR A 394 -15.83 -5.74 -9.52
N ARG A 395 -15.51 -6.55 -8.51
CA ARG A 395 -15.57 -6.15 -7.10
C ARG A 395 -14.57 -5.04 -6.79
N MET A 396 -13.33 -5.15 -7.26
CA MET A 396 -12.29 -4.13 -7.07
C MET A 396 -12.68 -2.79 -7.69
N ALA A 397 -13.31 -2.80 -8.86
CA ALA A 397 -13.83 -1.57 -9.47
C ALA A 397 -14.89 -0.86 -8.58
N GLN A 398 -15.64 -1.61 -7.77
CA GLN A 398 -16.62 -1.07 -6.81
C GLN A 398 -15.96 -0.57 -5.51
N GLU A 399 -14.74 -1.01 -5.19
CA GLU A 399 -14.01 -0.52 -4.03
C GLU A 399 -13.59 0.95 -4.20
N GLY A 400 -13.46 1.45 -5.44
CA GLY A 400 -13.50 2.88 -5.77
C GLY A 400 -12.19 3.67 -5.66
N GLY A 401 -11.14 3.09 -5.07
CA GLY A 401 -9.78 3.63 -5.07
C GLY A 401 -9.69 5.06 -4.54
N THR A 402 -8.79 5.82 -5.16
CA THR A 402 -8.40 7.19 -4.78
C THR A 402 -9.57 8.13 -4.50
N ARG A 403 -10.56 8.20 -5.41
CA ARG A 403 -11.70 9.13 -5.27
C ARG A 403 -12.59 8.77 -4.08
N ARG A 404 -12.88 7.48 -3.90
CA ARG A 404 -13.71 7.01 -2.78
C ARG A 404 -12.97 7.19 -1.45
N ALA A 405 -11.66 6.95 -1.42
CA ALA A 405 -10.85 7.23 -0.24
C ALA A 405 -10.94 8.70 0.17
N ALA A 406 -10.78 9.63 -0.79
CA ALA A 406 -10.92 11.06 -0.54
C ALA A 406 -12.36 11.44 -0.10
N ASP A 407 -13.40 10.87 -0.69
CA ASP A 407 -14.80 11.07 -0.27
C ASP A 407 -15.02 10.68 1.21
N LEU A 408 -14.46 9.53 1.62
CA LEU A 408 -14.57 9.04 3.00
C LEU A 408 -13.81 9.94 3.99
N ILE A 409 -12.66 10.48 3.58
CA ILE A 409 -11.90 11.43 4.40
C ILE A 409 -12.67 12.74 4.57
N GLU A 410 -13.28 13.26 3.50
CA GLU A 410 -14.12 14.45 3.56
C GLU A 410 -15.38 14.24 4.43
N ALA A 411 -15.92 13.03 4.45
CA ALA A 411 -17.06 12.69 5.31
C ALA A 411 -16.71 12.80 6.80
N GLU A 412 -15.53 12.34 7.23
CA GLU A 412 -15.06 12.47 8.62
C GLU A 412 -14.81 13.94 8.99
N LEU A 413 -14.24 14.73 8.07
CA LEU A 413 -14.10 16.19 8.24
C LEU A 413 -15.45 16.88 8.43
N ALA A 414 -16.48 16.48 7.68
CA ALA A 414 -17.81 17.05 7.78
C ALA A 414 -18.48 16.66 9.11
N ALA A 415 -18.34 15.41 9.54
CA ALA A 415 -18.88 14.90 10.80
C ALA A 415 -18.26 15.60 12.02
N ALA A 416 -16.96 15.93 11.98
CA ALA A 416 -16.28 16.63 13.07
C ALA A 416 -16.66 18.11 13.21
N ARG A 417 -17.22 18.72 12.16
CA ARG A 417 -17.63 20.14 12.12
C ARG A 417 -19.11 20.37 12.45
N GLY A 418 -19.94 19.32 12.41
CA GLY A 418 -21.36 19.35 12.75
C GLY A 418 -21.61 18.97 14.19
#